data_AF-A0A4Q3ASY8-F1
#
_entry.id   AF-A0A4Q3ASY8-F1
#
_cell.length_a   1.000
_cell.length_b   1.000
_cell.length_c   1.000
_cell.angle_alpha   90.00
_cell.angle_beta   90.00
_cell.angle_gamma   90.00
#
_symmetry.space_group_name_H-M   'P 1'
#
loop_
_entity.id
_entity.type
_entity.pdbx_description
1 polymer ?
#
loop_
_entity_poly.entity_id
_entity_poly.type
_entity_poly.pdbx_seq_one_letter_code
_entity_poly.pdbx_strand_id
1 'polypeptide(L)'
;MRFRQISPRRLNETTAEEYRAEHARLTAEYERYRTAFQTERTRENLQGFHRMSNAIQALQDAWTAQKAAEEPAKAPQQANPDDYRGQHTAPGKDGGAPMFDLTLNGIYPEDFYGGRMRDYVHEDSEYAAASSCLSARNRPNMPVTIYRSVPKDVPRKINVGDWVTTSKRYAVEHGRAHLKNDFNVVSKTVCARDIFTEGDSLNEWGYDPQPRVIRQR
;
A
#
# COMPACT_ATOMS: atom_id res chain seq x y z
N MET A 1 31.38 11.91 -46.67
CA MET A 1 30.97 11.51 -45.30
C MET A 1 29.71 12.28 -44.92
N ARG A 2 28.58 11.61 -44.70
CA ARG A 2 27.41 12.17 -44.01
C ARG A 2 26.91 11.11 -43.04
N PHE A 3 27.34 11.20 -41.79
CA PHE A 3 26.74 10.44 -40.70
C PHE A 3 25.38 11.07 -40.39
N ARG A 4 24.28 10.37 -40.71
CA ARG A 4 22.98 10.65 -40.11
C ARG A 4 23.10 10.31 -38.64
N GLN A 5 23.10 11.31 -37.77
CA GLN A 5 22.85 11.10 -36.36
C GLN A 5 21.42 10.56 -36.23
N ILE A 6 21.31 9.30 -35.82
CA ILE A 6 20.07 8.72 -35.32
C ILE A 6 19.83 9.40 -33.99
N SER A 7 18.79 10.25 -33.93
CA SER A 7 18.39 10.93 -32.70
C SER A 7 17.90 9.88 -31.70
N PRO A 8 18.30 9.93 -30.42
CA PRO A 8 17.77 9.03 -29.41
C PRO A 8 16.26 9.23 -29.30
N ARG A 9 15.50 8.17 -29.59
CA ARG A 9 14.06 8.09 -29.39
C ARG A 9 13.75 8.60 -27.98
N ARG A 10 12.96 9.68 -27.86
CA ARG A 10 12.48 10.18 -26.56
C ARG A 10 11.79 9.01 -25.85
N LEU A 11 12.31 8.63 -24.68
CA LEU A 11 11.77 7.54 -23.87
C LEU A 11 10.59 7.98 -22.98
N ASN A 12 10.09 9.22 -23.07
CA ASN A 12 9.32 9.83 -21.97
C ASN A 12 8.04 10.56 -22.40
N GLU A 13 7.22 10.01 -23.29
CA GLU A 13 5.87 10.52 -23.53
C GLU A 13 4.90 9.34 -23.67
N THR A 14 4.57 8.67 -22.55
CA THR A 14 3.50 7.66 -22.54
C THR A 14 2.17 8.37 -22.79
N THR A 15 1.42 7.94 -23.80
CA THR A 15 0.10 8.48 -24.08
C THR A 15 -0.94 7.96 -23.08
N ALA A 16 -2.07 8.66 -22.93
CA ALA A 16 -3.17 8.20 -22.06
C ALA A 16 -3.76 6.84 -22.49
N GLU A 17 -3.62 6.49 -23.77
CA GLU A 17 -4.06 5.22 -24.32
C GLU A 17 -3.08 4.09 -23.96
N GLU A 18 -1.78 4.32 -24.11
CA GLU A 18 -0.73 3.37 -23.71
C GLU A 18 -0.73 3.12 -22.20
N TYR A 19 -0.90 4.17 -21.39
CA TYR A 19 -1.06 4.01 -19.94
C TYR A 19 -2.25 3.12 -19.58
N ARG A 20 -3.42 3.36 -20.18
CA ARG A 20 -4.62 2.56 -19.91
C ARG A 20 -4.46 1.11 -20.35
N ALA A 21 -3.82 0.88 -21.50
CA ALA A 21 -3.56 -0.46 -22.01
C ALA A 21 -2.60 -1.24 -21.10
N GLU A 22 -1.51 -0.60 -20.68
CA GLU A 22 -0.53 -1.24 -19.79
C GLU A 22 -1.09 -1.45 -18.38
N HIS A 23 -1.84 -0.49 -17.84
CA HIS A 23 -2.52 -0.65 -16.56
C HIS A 23 -3.50 -1.83 -16.58
N ALA A 24 -4.36 -1.90 -17.60
CA ALA A 24 -5.30 -3.01 -17.76
C ALA A 24 -4.60 -4.38 -17.90
N ARG A 25 -3.47 -4.42 -18.62
CA ARG A 25 -2.65 -5.63 -18.75
C ARG A 25 -2.11 -6.07 -17.38
N LEU A 26 -1.46 -5.16 -16.65
CA LEU A 26 -0.88 -5.47 -15.35
C LEU A 26 -1.95 -5.88 -14.33
N THR A 27 -3.12 -5.24 -14.34
CA THR A 27 -4.27 -5.64 -13.51
C THR A 27 -4.76 -7.05 -13.85
N ALA A 28 -4.83 -7.41 -15.13
CA ALA A 28 -5.21 -8.77 -15.51
C ALA A 28 -4.18 -9.83 -15.05
N GLU A 29 -2.90 -9.49 -15.10
CA GLU A 29 -1.82 -10.36 -14.62
C GLU A 29 -1.79 -10.47 -13.08
N TYR A 30 -2.07 -9.36 -12.40
CA TYR A 30 -2.30 -9.34 -10.94
C TYR A 30 -3.43 -10.30 -10.55
N GLU A 31 -4.59 -10.22 -11.19
CA GLU A 31 -5.73 -11.10 -10.87
C GLU A 31 -5.42 -12.58 -11.15
N ARG A 32 -4.64 -12.86 -12.21
CA ARG A 32 -4.16 -14.21 -12.49
C ARG A 32 -3.28 -14.73 -11.36
N TYR A 33 -2.28 -13.96 -10.93
CA TYR A 33 -1.39 -14.38 -9.86
C TYR A 33 -2.08 -14.45 -8.49
N ARG A 34 -3.01 -13.52 -8.23
CA ARG A 34 -3.90 -13.55 -7.05
C ARG A 34 -4.66 -14.87 -7.01
N THR A 35 -5.32 -15.23 -8.10
CA THR A 35 -6.08 -16.49 -8.22
C THR A 35 -5.18 -17.70 -8.06
N ALA A 36 -4.03 -17.73 -8.77
CA ALA A 36 -3.09 -18.84 -8.71
C ALA A 36 -2.46 -19.02 -7.32
N PHE A 37 -2.20 -17.91 -6.61
CA PHE A 37 -1.72 -17.95 -5.24
C PHE A 37 -2.79 -18.51 -4.30
N GLN A 38 -4.05 -18.09 -4.46
CA GLN A 38 -5.17 -18.60 -3.66
C GLN A 38 -5.36 -20.12 -3.82
N THR A 39 -5.17 -20.65 -5.03
CA THR A 39 -5.36 -22.08 -5.33
C THR A 39 -4.15 -22.94 -5.01
N GLU A 40 -2.95 -22.53 -5.45
CA GLU A 40 -1.75 -23.37 -5.43
C GLU A 40 -0.81 -23.04 -4.27
N ARG A 41 -0.92 -21.84 -3.69
CA ARG A 41 -0.16 -21.37 -2.51
C ARG A 41 1.36 -21.51 -2.65
N THR A 42 1.87 -21.39 -3.87
CA THR A 42 3.31 -21.44 -4.11
C THR A 42 3.95 -20.07 -3.82
N ARG A 43 5.21 -20.08 -3.38
CA ARG A 43 6.00 -18.86 -3.19
C ARG A 43 6.15 -18.07 -4.50
N GLU A 44 6.17 -18.77 -5.63
CA GLU A 44 6.23 -18.16 -6.96
C GLU A 44 4.96 -17.37 -7.28
N ASN A 45 3.78 -17.93 -7.00
CA ASN A 45 2.52 -17.23 -7.26
C ASN A 45 2.35 -16.02 -6.32
N LEU A 46 2.79 -16.15 -5.07
CA LEU A 46 2.86 -15.01 -4.13
C LEU A 46 3.79 -13.90 -4.66
N GLN A 47 4.99 -14.27 -5.09
CA GLN A 47 5.94 -13.32 -5.69
C GLN A 47 5.39 -12.69 -6.96
N GLY A 48 4.70 -13.46 -7.81
CA GLY A 48 4.05 -12.96 -9.01
C GLY A 48 2.97 -11.93 -8.68
N PHE A 49 2.13 -12.23 -7.69
CA PHE A 49 1.08 -11.34 -7.19
C PHE A 49 1.68 -9.98 -6.75
N HIS A 50 2.69 -10.00 -5.89
CA HIS A 50 3.36 -8.78 -5.43
C HIS A 50 4.10 -8.03 -6.53
N ARG A 51 4.78 -8.74 -7.44
CA ARG A 51 5.47 -8.11 -8.58
C ARG A 51 4.48 -7.31 -9.42
N MET A 52 3.29 -7.86 -9.66
CA MET A 52 2.27 -7.16 -10.43
C MET A 52 1.68 -5.99 -9.66
N SER A 53 1.40 -6.13 -8.36
CA SER A 53 0.94 -5.00 -7.53
C SER A 53 1.94 -3.82 -7.56
N ASN A 54 3.23 -4.10 -7.35
CA ASN A 54 4.29 -3.10 -7.43
C ASN A 54 4.43 -2.47 -8.82
N ALA A 55 4.25 -3.25 -9.89
CA ALA A 55 4.30 -2.74 -11.26
C ALA A 55 3.12 -1.81 -11.57
N ILE A 56 1.92 -2.14 -11.09
CA ILE A 56 0.71 -1.32 -11.20
C ILE A 56 0.94 0.03 -10.48
N GLN A 57 1.45 -0.02 -9.25
CA GLN A 57 1.80 1.17 -8.46
C GLN A 57 2.84 2.05 -9.17
N ALA A 58 3.95 1.46 -9.63
CA ALA A 58 5.01 2.20 -10.31
C ALA A 58 4.51 2.88 -11.60
N LEU A 59 3.62 2.22 -12.36
CA LEU A 59 3.01 2.78 -13.55
C LEU A 59 2.11 3.98 -13.22
N GLN A 60 1.32 3.88 -12.16
CA GLN A 60 0.44 4.96 -11.68
C GLN A 60 1.25 6.16 -11.15
N ASP A 61 2.35 5.92 -10.43
CA ASP A 61 3.25 6.97 -9.95
C ASP A 61 3.95 7.68 -11.11
N ALA A 62 4.44 6.92 -12.10
CA ALA A 62 5.07 7.48 -13.30
C ALA A 62 4.08 8.33 -14.10
N TRP A 63 2.85 7.87 -14.27
CA TRP A 63 1.78 8.62 -14.94
C TRP A 63 1.44 9.92 -14.20
N THR A 64 1.32 9.86 -12.88
CA THR A 64 1.04 11.04 -12.04
C THR A 64 2.19 12.06 -12.13
N ALA A 65 3.43 11.61 -12.05
CA ALA A 65 4.61 12.46 -12.16
C ALA A 65 4.72 13.10 -13.56
N GLN A 66 4.42 12.35 -14.63
CA GLN A 66 4.38 12.88 -15.99
C GLN A 66 3.32 13.98 -16.10
N LYS A 67 2.11 13.78 -15.58
CA LYS A 67 1.03 14.77 -15.62
C LYS A 67 1.37 16.03 -14.83
N ALA A 68 2.00 15.89 -13.66
CA ALA A 68 2.47 17.02 -12.87
C ALA A 68 3.57 17.84 -13.58
N ALA A 69 4.40 17.21 -14.41
CA ALA A 69 5.45 17.88 -15.18
C ALA A 69 4.93 18.60 -16.45
N GLU A 70 3.78 18.17 -16.99
CA GLU A 70 3.12 18.78 -18.16
C GLU A 70 2.29 20.03 -17.80
N GLU A 71 1.93 20.23 -16.52
CA GLU A 71 1.23 21.43 -16.07
C GLU A 71 2.21 22.62 -15.88
N PRO A 72 1.88 23.84 -16.36
CA PRO A 72 2.72 25.01 -16.12
C PRO A 72 2.80 25.29 -14.62
N ALA A 73 4.03 25.53 -14.11
CA ALA A 73 4.30 25.80 -12.70
C ALA A 73 3.38 26.90 -12.16
N LYS A 74 2.31 26.52 -11.46
CA LYS A 74 1.50 27.44 -10.68
C LYS A 74 2.30 27.85 -9.44
N ALA A 75 2.25 29.14 -9.09
CA ALA A 75 2.72 29.67 -7.82
C ALA A 75 2.27 28.77 -6.65
N PRO A 76 3.06 28.62 -5.56
CA PRO A 76 2.82 27.60 -4.54
C PRO A 76 1.41 27.75 -3.97
N GLN A 77 0.50 26.93 -4.49
CA GLN A 77 -0.84 26.80 -3.95
C GLN A 77 -0.67 26.07 -2.62
N GLN A 78 -1.26 26.63 -1.56
CA GLN A 78 -1.40 25.94 -0.29
C GLN A 78 -1.92 24.53 -0.61
N ALA A 79 -1.11 23.51 -0.31
CA ALA A 79 -1.43 22.13 -0.59
C ALA A 79 -2.82 21.85 -0.01
N ASN A 80 -3.79 21.59 -0.89
CA ASN A 80 -5.11 21.18 -0.44
C ASN A 80 -4.90 19.88 0.33
N PRO A 81 -5.31 19.77 1.62
CA PRO A 81 -4.98 18.61 2.46
C PRO A 81 -5.42 17.26 1.87
N ASP A 82 -6.38 17.29 0.95
CA ASP A 82 -6.90 16.12 0.25
C ASP A 82 -6.02 15.66 -0.93
N ASP A 83 -5.19 16.53 -1.50
CA ASP A 83 -4.34 16.26 -2.68
C ASP A 83 -3.06 15.48 -2.34
N TYR A 84 -2.73 15.35 -1.05
CA TYR A 84 -1.63 14.50 -0.58
C TYR A 84 -2.01 13.00 -0.56
N ARG A 85 -3.29 12.67 -0.69
CA ARG A 85 -3.70 11.27 -0.85
C ARG A 85 -3.29 10.85 -2.27
N GLY A 86 -2.16 10.16 -2.40
CA GLY A 86 -1.70 9.60 -3.67
C GLY A 86 -2.84 8.85 -4.38
N GLN A 87 -2.76 8.72 -5.71
CA GLN A 87 -3.86 8.22 -6.56
C GLN A 87 -4.27 6.75 -6.29
N HIS A 88 -3.64 6.07 -5.33
CA HIS A 88 -4.05 4.77 -4.79
C HIS A 88 -4.79 4.94 -3.47
N THR A 89 -6.05 4.51 -3.44
CA THR A 89 -6.86 4.51 -2.22
C THR A 89 -6.40 3.39 -1.31
N ALA A 90 -6.20 3.68 -0.02
CA ALA A 90 -5.80 2.67 0.95
C ALA A 90 -6.88 1.57 1.08
N PRO A 91 -6.49 0.31 1.36
CA PRO A 91 -7.45 -0.77 1.50
C PRO A 91 -8.44 -0.47 2.63
N GLY A 92 -9.71 -0.71 2.35
CA GLY A 92 -10.80 -0.54 3.31
C GLY A 92 -11.60 -1.83 3.49
N LYS A 93 -12.68 -1.74 4.26
CA LYS A 93 -13.54 -2.89 4.60
C LYS A 93 -14.13 -3.64 3.39
N ASP A 94 -14.26 -2.97 2.24
CA ASP A 94 -14.93 -3.51 1.05
C ASP A 94 -14.03 -4.42 0.21
N GLY A 95 -12.73 -4.53 0.53
CA GLY A 95 -11.79 -5.36 -0.24
C GLY A 95 -10.61 -5.91 0.55
N GLY A 96 -10.21 -5.25 1.64
CA GLY A 96 -9.08 -5.69 2.46
C GLY A 96 -9.46 -6.67 3.57
N ALA A 97 -8.45 -7.32 4.13
CA ALA A 97 -8.58 -8.15 5.33
C ALA A 97 -8.27 -7.32 6.59
N PRO A 98 -9.13 -7.31 7.62
CA PRO A 98 -8.86 -6.58 8.84
C PRO A 98 -7.73 -7.24 9.64
N MET A 99 -7.01 -6.48 10.47
CA MET A 99 -5.86 -7.03 11.21
C MET A 99 -6.20 -8.20 12.13
N PHE A 100 -7.43 -8.26 12.66
CA PHE A 100 -7.87 -9.38 13.51
C PHE A 100 -8.22 -10.65 12.73
N ASP A 101 -8.31 -10.57 11.39
CA ASP A 101 -8.61 -11.66 10.49
C ASP A 101 -8.01 -11.43 9.09
N LEU A 102 -6.73 -11.81 8.94
CA LEU A 102 -5.99 -11.72 7.67
C LEU A 102 -6.46 -12.71 6.62
N THR A 103 -7.26 -13.72 6.97
CA THR A 103 -7.76 -14.71 6.01
C THR A 103 -9.04 -14.30 5.31
N LEU A 104 -9.66 -13.22 5.79
CA LEU A 104 -10.83 -12.63 5.13
C LEU A 104 -10.50 -12.32 3.66
N ASN A 105 -11.46 -12.59 2.77
CA ASN A 105 -11.33 -12.40 1.32
C ASN A 105 -10.16 -13.17 0.67
N GLY A 106 -9.57 -14.14 1.38
CA GLY A 106 -8.44 -14.92 0.88
C GLY A 106 -7.17 -14.09 0.66
N ILE A 107 -6.98 -13.00 1.42
CA ILE A 107 -5.79 -12.14 1.34
C ILE A 107 -4.56 -12.90 1.83
N TYR A 108 -4.63 -13.48 3.02
CA TYR A 108 -3.65 -14.46 3.49
C TYR A 108 -4.30 -15.85 3.66
N PRO A 109 -3.54 -16.93 3.44
CA PRO A 109 -4.00 -18.28 3.77
C PRO A 109 -3.99 -18.55 5.28
N GLU A 110 -4.80 -19.52 5.75
CA GLU A 110 -4.91 -19.89 7.18
C GLU A 110 -3.59 -20.35 7.82
N ASP A 111 -2.64 -20.85 7.03
CA ASP A 111 -1.33 -21.26 7.54
C ASP A 111 -0.45 -20.07 7.99
N PHE A 112 -0.81 -18.83 7.64
CA PHE A 112 -0.26 -17.63 8.28
C PHE A 112 -0.36 -17.73 9.81
N TYR A 113 -1.55 -18.10 10.32
CA TYR A 113 -1.79 -18.32 11.75
C TYR A 113 -1.32 -19.70 12.23
N GLY A 114 -1.16 -20.66 11.31
CA GLY A 114 -0.70 -22.04 11.55
C GLY A 114 0.81 -22.20 11.77
N GLY A 115 1.55 -21.12 12.05
CA GLY A 115 2.99 -21.17 12.32
C GLY A 115 3.88 -20.91 11.09
N ARG A 116 3.29 -20.63 9.92
CA ARG A 116 4.03 -20.26 8.70
C ARG A 116 4.15 -18.76 8.48
N MET A 117 3.83 -17.93 9.48
CA MET A 117 4.00 -16.47 9.42
C MET A 117 5.33 -16.01 8.82
N ARG A 118 6.45 -16.70 9.12
CA ARG A 118 7.78 -16.36 8.59
C ARG A 118 7.88 -16.43 7.07
N ASP A 119 7.04 -17.23 6.41
CA ASP A 119 7.03 -17.37 4.96
C ASP A 119 6.44 -16.11 4.27
N TYR A 120 5.76 -15.26 5.04
CA TYR A 120 5.12 -14.01 4.59
C TYR A 120 5.85 -12.75 5.08
N VAL A 121 6.98 -12.91 5.76
CA VAL A 121 7.84 -11.80 6.20
C VAL A 121 8.97 -11.66 5.19
N HIS A 122 9.07 -10.49 4.57
CA HIS A 122 10.03 -10.20 3.51
C HIS A 122 11.26 -9.45 4.01
N GLU A 123 11.10 -8.69 5.11
CA GLU A 123 12.18 -7.91 5.72
C GLU A 123 12.09 -7.93 7.25
N ASP A 124 13.21 -7.66 7.93
CA ASP A 124 13.29 -7.70 9.40
C ASP A 124 12.29 -6.75 10.06
N SER A 125 11.98 -5.62 9.41
CA SER A 125 10.98 -4.63 9.86
C SER A 125 9.56 -5.19 9.94
N GLU A 126 9.23 -6.22 9.17
CA GLU A 126 7.90 -6.81 9.13
C GLU A 126 7.63 -7.79 10.27
N TYR A 127 8.65 -8.35 10.94
CA TYR A 127 8.45 -9.29 12.04
C TYR A 127 7.57 -8.71 13.16
N ALA A 128 7.76 -7.44 13.49
CA ALA A 128 6.97 -6.76 14.51
C ALA A 128 5.51 -6.60 14.08
N ALA A 129 5.27 -6.29 12.81
CA ALA A 129 3.93 -6.18 12.24
C ALA A 129 3.25 -7.56 12.19
N ALA A 130 3.97 -8.58 11.71
CA ALA A 130 3.50 -9.96 11.67
C ALA A 130 3.11 -10.49 13.05
N SER A 131 3.96 -10.28 14.06
CA SER A 131 3.68 -10.64 15.46
C SER A 131 2.44 -9.94 16.01
N SER A 132 2.24 -8.67 15.63
CA SER A 132 1.05 -7.92 16.00
C SER A 132 -0.21 -8.52 15.36
N CYS A 133 -0.14 -8.96 14.10
CA CYS A 133 -1.24 -9.64 13.41
C CYS A 133 -1.62 -10.96 14.08
N LEU A 134 -0.63 -11.77 14.46
CA LEU A 134 -0.86 -13.00 15.23
C LEU A 134 -1.55 -12.70 16.57
N SER A 135 -1.10 -11.66 17.26
CA SER A 135 -1.67 -11.24 18.55
C SER A 135 -3.10 -10.70 18.44
N ALA A 136 -3.45 -10.12 17.27
CA ALA A 136 -4.75 -9.55 16.97
C ALA A 136 -5.80 -10.59 16.55
N ARG A 137 -5.39 -11.81 16.16
CA ARG A 137 -6.29 -12.86 15.65
C ARG A 137 -7.50 -13.03 16.58
N ASN A 138 -8.71 -12.92 16.03
CA ASN A 138 -9.99 -13.06 16.75
C ASN A 138 -10.25 -12.00 17.85
N ARG A 139 -9.50 -10.89 17.84
CA ARG A 139 -9.60 -9.80 18.82
C ARG A 139 -9.87 -8.46 18.11
N PRO A 140 -11.06 -8.25 17.52
CA PRO A 140 -11.39 -7.05 16.74
C PRO A 140 -11.29 -5.74 17.54
N ASN A 141 -11.37 -5.80 18.86
CA ASN A 141 -11.26 -4.63 19.75
C ASN A 141 -9.87 -4.50 20.39
N MET A 142 -8.86 -5.25 19.96
CA MET A 142 -7.50 -5.12 20.47
C MET A 142 -6.95 -3.73 20.09
N PRO A 143 -6.40 -2.96 21.04
CA PRO A 143 -5.71 -1.71 20.73
C PRO A 143 -4.48 -1.95 19.87
N VAL A 144 -4.32 -1.13 18.83
CA VAL A 144 -3.19 -1.17 17.89
C VAL A 144 -2.71 0.25 17.67
N THR A 145 -1.40 0.48 17.78
CA THR A 145 -0.81 1.78 17.44
C THR A 145 -0.44 1.79 15.97
N ILE A 146 -0.95 2.79 15.25
CA ILE A 146 -0.65 3.04 13.85
C ILE A 146 0.16 4.32 13.69
N TYR A 147 0.95 4.36 12.61
CA TYR A 147 1.84 5.45 12.26
C TYR A 147 1.62 5.85 10.81
N ARG A 148 1.85 7.14 10.52
CA ARG A 148 1.86 7.68 9.15
C ARG A 148 2.93 8.76 9.05
N SER A 149 3.65 8.76 7.94
CA SER A 149 4.50 9.89 7.57
C SER A 149 3.69 10.90 6.79
N VAL A 150 3.75 12.16 7.22
CA VAL A 150 3.03 13.28 6.61
C VAL A 150 4.01 14.41 6.33
N PRO A 151 3.91 15.14 5.19
CA PRO A 151 4.72 16.32 4.93
C PRO A 151 4.71 17.32 6.09
N LYS A 152 5.76 18.12 6.25
CA LYS A 152 5.81 19.06 7.38
C LYS A 152 4.72 20.12 7.38
N ASP A 153 4.29 20.52 6.19
CA ASP A 153 3.38 21.64 5.99
C ASP A 153 1.90 21.23 5.96
N VAL A 154 1.59 19.95 6.19
CA VAL A 154 0.21 19.47 6.27
C VAL A 154 -0.22 19.20 7.71
N PRO A 155 -1.54 19.17 8.00
CA PRO A 155 -2.04 18.84 9.33
C PRO A 155 -1.49 17.51 9.85
N ARG A 156 -0.96 17.53 11.08
CA ARG A 156 -0.40 16.36 11.77
C ARG A 156 -1.49 15.42 12.31
N LYS A 157 -2.25 14.78 11.42
CA LYS A 157 -3.33 13.86 11.77
C LYS A 157 -3.36 12.63 10.86
N ILE A 158 -4.02 11.58 11.33
CA ILE A 158 -4.39 10.39 10.55
C ILE A 158 -5.90 10.47 10.28
N ASN A 159 -6.27 10.47 9.00
CA ASN A 159 -7.64 10.55 8.52
C ASN A 159 -8.12 9.18 8.03
N VAL A 160 -9.44 8.99 7.99
CA VAL A 160 -10.05 7.83 7.33
C VAL A 160 -9.60 7.79 5.86
N GLY A 161 -9.27 6.60 5.36
CA GLY A 161 -8.74 6.35 4.01
C GLY A 161 -7.23 6.54 3.88
N ASP A 162 -6.53 6.92 4.96
CA ASP A 162 -5.08 7.06 4.91
C ASP A 162 -4.39 5.69 4.95
N TRP A 163 -3.36 5.54 4.13
CA TRP A 163 -2.32 4.53 4.32
C TRP A 163 -1.59 4.73 5.65
N VAL A 164 -1.46 3.65 6.41
CA VAL A 164 -0.84 3.62 7.74
C VAL A 164 -0.03 2.35 7.90
N THR A 165 0.84 2.35 8.90
CA THR A 165 1.65 1.19 9.26
C THR A 165 1.61 0.94 10.76
N THR A 166 1.75 -0.30 11.19
CA THR A 166 1.97 -0.64 12.60
C THR A 166 3.44 -0.51 13.02
N SER A 167 4.34 -0.24 12.07
CA SER A 167 5.78 -0.10 12.31
C SER A 167 6.21 1.37 12.24
N LYS A 168 6.57 1.96 13.39
CA LYS A 168 7.14 3.32 13.43
C LYS A 168 8.39 3.43 12.55
N ARG A 169 9.20 2.38 12.52
CA ARG A 169 10.42 2.32 11.70
C ARG A 169 10.07 2.40 10.22
N TYR A 170 9.11 1.60 9.75
CA TYR A 170 8.63 1.63 8.37
C TYR A 170 8.11 3.02 7.99
N ALA A 171 7.34 3.67 8.87
CA ALA A 171 6.87 5.04 8.63
C ALA A 171 8.05 5.99 8.38
N VAL A 172 9.09 5.95 9.22
CA VAL A 172 10.29 6.78 9.06
C VAL A 172 11.00 6.47 7.74
N GLU A 173 11.27 5.20 7.45
CA GLU A 173 11.98 4.78 6.23
C GLU A 173 11.20 5.18 4.96
N HIS A 174 9.89 4.94 4.95
CA HIS A 174 9.00 5.32 3.86
C HIS A 174 8.92 6.84 3.67
N GLY A 175 8.86 7.61 4.77
CA GLY A 175 8.89 9.07 4.73
C GLY A 175 10.21 9.62 4.16
N ARG A 176 11.35 9.02 4.52
CA ARG A 176 12.67 9.41 3.97
C ARG A 176 12.73 9.18 2.47
N ALA A 177 12.24 8.03 2.00
CA ALA A 177 12.24 7.66 0.60
C ALA A 177 11.34 8.56 -0.26
N HIS A 178 10.13 8.88 0.21
CA HIS A 178 9.09 9.51 -0.63
C HIS A 178 8.86 11.00 -0.34
N LEU A 179 9.29 11.51 0.82
CA LEU A 179 9.04 12.90 1.24
C LEU A 179 10.33 13.72 1.35
N LYS A 180 11.41 13.32 0.65
CA LYS A 180 12.69 14.05 0.57
C LYS A 180 13.26 14.42 1.96
N ASN A 181 13.11 13.53 2.94
CA ASN A 181 13.44 13.76 4.35
C ASN A 181 12.70 14.92 5.06
N ASP A 182 11.63 15.45 4.46
CA ASP A 182 10.87 16.59 4.99
C ASP A 182 9.46 16.21 5.44
N PHE A 183 9.40 15.46 6.54
CA PHE A 183 8.14 14.92 7.05
C PHE A 183 8.10 14.88 8.58
N ASN A 184 6.90 14.68 9.11
CA ASN A 184 6.64 14.30 10.48
C ASN A 184 6.08 12.87 10.50
N VAL A 185 6.38 12.11 11.56
CA VAL A 185 5.65 10.86 11.85
C VAL A 185 4.57 11.15 12.87
N VAL A 186 3.31 10.92 12.50
CA VAL A 186 2.16 10.99 13.40
C VAL A 186 1.73 9.59 13.80
N SER A 187 1.06 9.47 14.95
CA SER A 187 0.58 8.18 15.46
C SER A 187 -0.80 8.29 16.07
N LYS A 188 -1.55 7.19 16.05
CA LYS A 188 -2.87 7.06 16.66
C LYS A 188 -3.05 5.65 17.22
N THR A 189 -3.75 5.51 18.34
CA THR A 189 -4.21 4.20 18.82
C THR A 189 -5.61 3.94 18.28
N VAL A 190 -5.79 2.83 17.58
CA VAL A 190 -7.05 2.36 16.97
C VAL A 190 -7.34 0.93 17.40
N CYS A 191 -8.40 0.30 16.91
CA CYS A 191 -8.66 -1.11 17.13
C CYS A 191 -8.22 -1.96 15.92
N ALA A 192 -7.91 -3.23 16.14
CA ALA A 192 -7.53 -4.16 15.06
C ALA A 192 -8.60 -4.31 13.95
N ARG A 193 -9.88 -4.03 14.24
CA ARG A 193 -10.94 -3.97 13.24
C ARG A 193 -10.93 -2.72 12.34
N ASP A 194 -10.19 -1.68 12.73
CA ASP A 194 -10.22 -0.37 12.08
C ASP A 194 -9.19 -0.25 10.95
N ILE A 195 -8.36 -1.27 10.73
CA ILE A 195 -7.33 -1.26 9.69
C ILE A 195 -7.38 -2.52 8.84
N PHE A 196 -7.13 -2.34 7.55
CA PHE A 196 -7.26 -3.39 6.52
C PHE A 196 -5.99 -3.47 5.69
N THR A 197 -5.66 -4.66 5.19
CA THR A 197 -4.55 -4.88 4.27
C THR A 197 -5.03 -5.58 3.00
N GLU A 198 -4.38 -5.33 1.88
CA GLU A 198 -4.56 -6.06 0.63
C GLU A 198 -3.53 -7.18 0.43
N GLY A 199 -2.61 -7.34 1.39
CA GLY A 199 -1.67 -8.46 1.45
C GLY A 199 -0.29 -8.19 0.86
N ASP A 200 -0.04 -7.01 0.29
CA ASP A 200 1.23 -6.70 -0.36
C ASP A 200 2.42 -6.54 0.59
N SER A 201 2.17 -6.04 1.80
CA SER A 201 3.15 -5.98 2.88
C SER A 201 2.44 -6.05 4.22
N LEU A 202 3.07 -6.72 5.20
CA LEU A 202 2.57 -6.73 6.58
C LEU A 202 2.71 -5.36 7.26
N ASN A 203 3.51 -4.46 6.68
CA ASN A 203 3.61 -3.08 7.14
C ASN A 203 2.51 -2.16 6.59
N GLU A 204 1.74 -2.58 5.59
CA GLU A 204 0.87 -1.68 4.82
C GLU A 204 -0.61 -1.94 5.07
N TRP A 205 -1.27 -0.88 5.55
CA TRP A 205 -2.64 -0.91 5.98
C TRP A 205 -3.38 0.35 5.55
N GLY A 206 -4.68 0.26 5.32
CA GLY A 206 -5.57 1.41 5.24
C GLY A 206 -6.35 1.59 6.53
N TYR A 207 -6.52 2.84 6.96
CA TYR A 207 -7.33 3.17 8.14
C TYR A 207 -8.79 3.43 7.76
N ASP A 208 -9.68 2.52 8.15
CA ASP A 208 -11.12 2.58 7.93
C ASP A 208 -11.85 2.14 9.23
N PRO A 209 -12.21 3.07 10.13
CA PRO A 209 -12.73 2.73 11.44
C PRO A 209 -14.08 2.02 11.41
N GLN A 210 -14.20 0.92 12.15
CA GLN A 210 -15.41 0.08 12.17
C GLN A 210 -16.17 0.20 13.50
N PRO A 211 -17.51 0.00 13.48
CA PRO A 211 -18.29 -0.13 14.70
C PRO A 211 -17.71 -1.18 15.66
N ARG A 212 -17.80 -0.91 16.96
CA ARG A 212 -17.29 -1.82 17.98
C ARG A 212 -18.01 -3.17 17.90
N VAL A 213 -17.23 -4.26 17.86
CA VAL A 213 -17.78 -5.61 17.91
C VAL A 213 -18.15 -5.94 19.36
N ILE A 214 -19.44 -6.11 19.62
CA ILE A 214 -19.95 -6.55 20.92
C ILE A 214 -20.16 -8.06 20.82
N ARG A 215 -19.41 -8.86 21.60
CA ARG A 215 -19.71 -10.29 21.70
C ARG A 215 -21.04 -10.42 22.44
N GLN A 216 -22.05 -10.99 21.78
CA GLN A 216 -23.26 -11.43 22.47
C GLN A 216 -22.86 -12.52 23.46
N ARG A 217 -23.32 -12.38 24.71
CA ARG A 217 -23.08 -13.34 25.79
C ARG A 217 -23.99 -14.55 25.63
#